data_AF-A0A372RGI8-F1
#
_entry.id   AF-A0A372RGI8-F1
#
_cell.length_a   1.000
_cell.length_b   1.000
_cell.length_c   1.000
_cell.angle_alpha   90.00
_cell.angle_beta   90.00
_cell.angle_gamma   90.00
#
_symmetry.space_group_name_H-M   'P 1'
#
loop_
_entity.id
_entity.type
_entity.pdbx_description
1 polymer ?
#
loop_
_entity_poly.entity_id
_entity_poly.type
_entity_poly.pdbx_seq_one_letter_code
_entity_poly.pdbx_strand_id
1 'polypeptide(L)'
;MMDLPELINEIIQYFHYDYKTLLSCILVNRLWYRLAIPLLWEDPFSIKLPKNYRFIDTYLCFLNEDSKAKFDEYEINDKLLPSNIVTFE
;
A
#
# COMPACT_ATOMS: atom_id res chain seq x y z
N MET A 1 17.78 -5.63 -23.72
CA MET A 1 17.33 -4.44 -24.46
C MET A 1 15.82 -4.30 -24.36
N MET A 2 15.35 -4.05 -23.14
CA MET A 2 14.04 -3.45 -22.91
C MET A 2 14.34 -2.26 -21.98
N ASP A 3 15.18 -1.36 -22.50
CA ASP A 3 15.83 -0.28 -21.74
C ASP A 3 15.17 1.05 -22.09
N LEU A 4 13.86 1.15 -21.93
CA LEU A 4 13.21 2.46 -21.92
C LEU A 4 12.32 2.59 -20.67
N PRO A 5 12.93 2.94 -19.53
CA PRO A 5 12.20 3.28 -18.30
C PRO A 5 11.09 4.31 -18.53
N GLU A 6 11.26 5.20 -19.52
CA GLU A 6 10.29 6.22 -19.92
C GLU A 6 9.00 5.59 -20.43
N LEU A 7 9.07 4.56 -21.28
CA LEU A 7 7.88 3.87 -21.77
C LEU A 7 7.15 3.12 -20.66
N ILE A 8 7.90 2.48 -19.76
CA ILE A 8 7.31 1.79 -18.60
C ILE A 8 6.63 2.79 -17.67
N ASN A 9 7.23 3.96 -17.47
CA ASN A 9 6.61 5.04 -16.74
C ASN A 9 5.32 5.50 -17.40
N GLU A 10 5.30 5.75 -18.72
CA GLU A 10 4.07 6.11 -19.44
C GLU A 10 2.97 5.04 -19.28
N ILE A 11 3.32 3.76 -19.40
CA ILE A 11 2.38 2.64 -19.19
C ILE A 11 1.82 2.65 -17.76
N ILE A 12 2.67 2.83 -16.75
CA ILE A 12 2.24 2.83 -15.35
C ILE A 12 1.38 4.06 -15.03
N GLN A 13 1.71 5.22 -15.61
CA GLN A 13 0.91 6.45 -15.48
C GLN A 13 -0.47 6.31 -16.13
N TYR A 14 -0.60 5.53 -17.22
CA TYR A 14 -1.90 5.22 -17.78
C TYR A 14 -2.82 4.49 -16.77
N PHE A 15 -2.24 3.74 -15.82
CA PHE A 15 -2.97 3.03 -14.78
C PHE A 15 -3.16 3.82 -13.48
N HIS A 16 -2.85 5.11 -13.44
CA HIS A 16 -2.86 5.96 -12.22
C HIS A 16 -4.09 5.76 -11.32
N TYR A 17 -5.28 5.64 -11.88
CA TYR A 17 -6.52 5.46 -11.12
C TYR A 17 -7.07 4.02 -11.13
N ASP A 18 -6.36 3.07 -11.74
CA ASP A 18 -6.66 1.64 -11.70
C ASP A 18 -5.80 0.92 -10.67
N TYR A 19 -6.19 1.07 -9.41
CA TYR A 19 -5.47 0.52 -8.26
C TYR A 19 -5.30 -1.00 -8.30
N LYS A 20 -6.24 -1.74 -8.92
CA LYS A 20 -6.11 -3.21 -9.04
C LYS A 20 -4.99 -3.58 -9.99
N THR A 21 -4.88 -2.85 -11.09
CA THR A 21 -3.80 -3.02 -12.07
C THR A 21 -2.47 -2.56 -11.47
N LEU A 22 -2.42 -1.42 -10.79
CA LEU A 22 -1.22 -0.95 -10.09
C LEU A 22 -0.72 -1.94 -9.02
N LEU A 23 -1.62 -2.52 -8.23
CA LEU A 23 -1.28 -3.58 -7.26
C LEU A 23 -0.66 -4.80 -7.95
N SER A 24 -1.14 -5.15 -9.14
CA SER A 24 -0.57 -6.26 -9.92
C SER A 24 0.81 -5.88 -10.49
N CYS A 25 1.00 -4.62 -10.90
CA CYS A 25 2.28 -4.10 -11.41
C CYS A 25 3.42 -4.19 -10.39
N ILE A 26 3.12 -4.00 -9.09
CA ILE A 26 4.08 -4.15 -8.00
C ILE A 26 4.76 -5.53 -7.99
N LEU A 27 4.06 -6.58 -8.42
CA LEU A 27 4.53 -7.96 -8.37
C LEU A 27 5.35 -8.37 -9.61
N VAL A 28 5.42 -7.51 -10.64
CA VAL A 28 6.07 -7.86 -11.92
C VAL A 28 7.59 -7.84 -11.81
N ASN A 29 8.18 -6.71 -11.39
CA ASN A 29 9.63 -6.56 -11.18
C ASN A 29 9.95 -5.28 -10.37
N ARG A 30 11.23 -5.10 -10.01
CA ARG A 30 11.70 -3.96 -9.20
C ARG A 30 11.45 -2.58 -9.83
N LEU A 31 11.45 -2.46 -11.16
CA LEU A 31 11.19 -1.19 -11.85
C LEU A 31 9.71 -0.83 -11.78
N TRP A 32 8.83 -1.79 -12.09
CA TRP A 32 7.39 -1.59 -12.03
C TRP A 32 6.91 -1.30 -10.60
N TYR A 33 7.46 -2.03 -9.63
CA TYR A 33 7.30 -1.76 -8.20
C TYR A 33 7.61 -0.29 -7.85
N ARG A 34 8.77 0.22 -8.27
CA ARG A 34 9.23 1.58 -7.95
C ARG A 34 8.30 2.66 -8.51
N LEU A 35 7.69 2.42 -9.65
CA LEU A 35 6.82 3.38 -10.33
C LEU A 35 5.36 3.28 -9.86
N ALA A 36 4.87 2.07 -9.57
CA ALA A 36 3.48 1.86 -9.16
C ALA A 36 3.21 2.29 -7.70
N ILE A 37 4.20 2.17 -6.80
CA ILE A 37 4.02 2.56 -5.39
C ILE A 37 3.62 4.04 -5.23
N PRO A 38 4.36 5.02 -5.78
CA PRO A 38 3.99 6.42 -5.64
C PRO A 38 2.53 6.70 -6.05
N LEU A 39 2.05 6.07 -7.12
CA LEU A 39 0.68 6.23 -7.61
C LEU A 39 -0.37 5.59 -6.68
N LEU A 40 -0.05 4.45 -6.09
CA LEU A 40 -0.93 3.79 -5.11
C LEU A 40 -1.06 4.56 -3.79
N TRP A 41 -0.03 5.30 -3.41
CA TRP A 41 0.02 6.06 -2.15
C TRP A 41 -0.22 7.57 -2.34
N GLU A 42 -0.51 8.03 -3.56
CA GLU A 42 -0.84 9.44 -3.81
C GLU A 42 -2.12 9.85 -3.09
N ASP A 43 -3.14 8.99 -3.12
CA ASP A 43 -4.36 9.17 -2.36
C ASP A 43 -4.98 7.82 -1.92
N PRO A 44 -4.45 7.21 -0.85
CA PRO A 44 -4.88 5.88 -0.40
C PRO A 44 -6.32 5.88 0.14
N PHE A 45 -6.89 7.05 0.46
CA PHE A 45 -8.22 7.16 1.07
C PHE A 45 -9.32 7.46 0.03
N SER A 46 -8.99 8.06 -1.11
CA SER A 46 -9.95 8.23 -2.21
C SER A 46 -10.29 6.94 -2.96
N ILE A 47 -9.57 5.85 -2.67
CA ILE A 47 -9.82 4.54 -3.25
C ILE A 47 -11.12 3.98 -2.70
N LYS A 48 -12.22 4.14 -3.45
CA LYS A 48 -13.53 3.53 -3.19
C LYS A 48 -13.52 2.02 -3.53
N LEU A 49 -12.48 1.29 -3.13
CA LEU A 49 -12.52 -0.16 -3.13
C LEU A 49 -13.48 -0.61 -2.03
N PRO A 50 -14.45 -1.50 -2.31
CA PRO A 50 -15.36 -1.95 -1.28
C PRO A 50 -14.55 -2.72 -0.23
N LYS A 51 -14.35 -2.09 0.94
CA LYS A 51 -13.80 -2.68 2.18
C LYS A 51 -12.30 -3.02 2.20
N ASN A 52 -11.40 -2.14 1.75
CA ASN A 52 -9.96 -2.33 1.97
C ASN A 52 -9.40 -1.36 3.03
N TYR A 53 -9.59 -1.72 4.31
CA TYR A 53 -8.86 -1.14 5.44
C TYR A 53 -7.36 -1.49 5.43
N ARG A 54 -6.89 -2.30 4.47
CA ARG A 54 -5.49 -2.74 4.34
C ARG A 54 -4.48 -1.60 4.33
N PHE A 55 -4.83 -0.42 3.81
CA PHE A 55 -3.97 0.76 3.88
C PHE A 55 -3.81 1.26 5.32
N ILE A 56 -4.92 1.32 6.07
CA ILE A 56 -4.92 1.67 7.49
C ILE A 56 -4.11 0.64 8.27
N ASP A 57 -4.35 -0.66 8.04
CA ASP A 57 -3.59 -1.74 8.68
C ASP A 57 -2.09 -1.60 8.43
N THR A 58 -1.71 -1.29 7.18
CA THR A 58 -0.31 -1.08 6.80
C THR A 58 0.28 0.13 7.53
N TYR A 59 -0.40 1.27 7.56
CA TYR A 59 0.04 2.44 8.33
C TYR A 59 0.20 2.13 9.83
N LEU A 60 -0.77 1.43 10.42
CA LEU A 60 -0.74 1.05 11.84
C LEU A 60 0.45 0.15 12.16
N CYS A 61 0.83 -0.75 11.26
CA CYS A 61 2.01 -1.60 11.44
C CYS A 61 3.31 -0.80 11.58
N PHE A 62 3.43 0.32 10.84
CA PHE A 62 4.61 1.19 10.86
C PHE A 62 4.63 2.22 11.99
N LEU A 63 3.58 2.33 12.81
CA LEU A 63 3.60 3.19 14.00
C LEU A 63 4.57 2.65 15.06
N ASN A 64 5.15 3.56 15.85
CA ASN A 64 5.95 3.18 17.02
C ASN A 64 5.07 2.60 18.14
N GLU A 65 5.70 1.93 19.11
CA GLU A 65 4.98 1.29 20.22
C GLU A 65 4.22 2.30 21.09
N ASP A 66 4.78 3.48 21.33
CA ASP A 66 4.12 4.56 22.08
C ASP A 66 2.82 5.04 21.42
N SER A 67 2.81 5.16 20.09
CA SER A 67 1.62 5.50 19.32
C SER A 67 0.60 4.38 19.38
N LYS A 68 1.05 3.12 19.22
CA LYS A 68 0.17 1.94 19.33
C LYS A 68 -0.51 1.87 20.69
N ALA A 69 0.23 2.06 21.78
CA ALA A 69 -0.30 2.06 23.15
C ALA A 69 -1.40 3.12 23.37
N LYS A 70 -1.32 4.28 22.72
CA LYS A 70 -2.39 5.29 22.77
C LYS A 70 -3.65 4.84 22.03
N PHE A 71 -3.53 4.11 20.93
CA PHE A 71 -4.70 3.55 20.22
C PHE A 71 -5.40 2.46 21.03
N ASP A 72 -4.63 1.68 21.80
CA ASP A 72 -5.15 0.67 22.72
C ASP A 72 -5.96 1.31 23.86
N GLU A 73 -5.51 2.46 24.38
CA GLU A 73 -6.20 3.25 25.40
C GLU A 73 -7.59 3.76 24.93
N TYR A 74 -7.75 4.02 23.63
CA TYR A 74 -9.01 4.49 23.05
C TYR A 74 -9.95 3.35 22.57
N GLU A 75 -9.66 2.08 22.88
CA GLU A 75 -10.52 0.92 22.57
C GLU A 75 -10.78 0.73 21.06
N ILE A 76 -9.87 1.22 20.19
CA ILE A 76 -9.98 1.12 18.72
C ILE A 76 -9.63 -0.31 18.22
N ASN A 77 -9.22 -1.19 19.12
CA ASN A 77 -8.36 -2.32 18.77
C ASN A 77 -9.02 -3.60 18.27
N ASP A 78 -10.31 -3.83 18.47
CA ASP A 78 -10.83 -5.19 18.29
C ASP A 78 -11.18 -5.54 16.83
N LYS A 79 -11.08 -4.59 15.89
CA LYS A 79 -11.46 -4.82 14.47
C LYS A 79 -10.49 -4.28 13.41
N LEU A 80 -9.46 -3.52 13.80
CA LEU A 80 -8.59 -2.79 12.87
C LEU A 80 -7.11 -3.18 12.95
N LEU A 81 -6.71 -3.97 13.95
CA LEU A 81 -5.35 -4.51 13.99
C LEU A 81 -5.35 -5.92 13.38
N PRO A 82 -4.52 -6.19 12.35
CA PRO A 82 -4.28 -7.55 11.95
C PRO A 82 -3.57 -8.27 13.09
N SER A 83 -4.27 -9.22 13.71
CA SER A 83 -3.59 -10.27 14.46
C SER A 83 -2.70 -11.01 13.47
N ASN A 84 -1.39 -11.02 13.75
CA ASN A 84 -0.34 -11.76 13.04
C ASN A 84 0.27 -11.04 11.82
N ILE A 85 1.30 -10.23 12.08
CA ILE A 85 2.49 -10.29 11.23
C ILE A 85 3.46 -11.23 11.95
N VAL A 86 3.46 -12.49 11.51
CA VAL A 86 4.56 -13.42 11.76
C VAL A 86 5.81 -12.78 11.18
N THR A 87 6.80 -12.64 12.05
CA THR A 87 8.23 -12.40 11.80
C THR A 87 8.68 -12.75 10.37
N PHE A 88 9.12 -11.74 9.62
CA PHE A 88 10.01 -11.95 8.48
C PHE A 88 11.45 -11.96 9.02
N GLU A 89 11.95 -13.18 9.30
CA GLU A 89 13.39 -13.49 9.24
C GLU A 89 13.78 -13.82 7.79
#